data_AF-A0A067NHR6-F1
#
_entry.id   AF-A0A067NHR6-F1
#
_cell.length_a   1.000
_cell.length_b   1.000
_cell.length_c   1.000
_cell.angle_alpha   90.00
_cell.angle_beta   90.00
_cell.angle_gamma   90.00
#
_symmetry.space_group_name_H-M   'P 1'
#
loop_
_entity.id
_entity.type
_entity.pdbx_description
1 polymer ?
#
loop_
_entity_poly.entity_id
_entity_poly.type
_entity_poly.pdbx_seq_one_letter_code
_entity_poly.pdbx_strand_id
1 'polypeptide(L)'
;MNRPEDLTADSLKDAKVVQLRFWISTVNTTTGKRVLNISGKAAELKKRLADHFNIDISAPAAPSIARTTGIKRENEDNDDGIVAQQWLHLRKLGEEWAQCEAAGVAFILGKGRSGSGLPSCLQATLDTAVANVVSRQIDVHGRRPPLESPLSDAGQAVRPISTVNAETVSLWLRSLQETGDLTALGNLSQLRSTLPTIAVQTPLPPPTPFVSSPSAPATVPLHSESTAHRPTAIQAVLAAGKAEIRAIERASGLRDILLQREEVARLRNLYGPKTDTREPSNPLWSQMKMALTRPRFLKFFTKNEPAVPRKRKRPHDLDPNHHKELLQPFRRVVEAIKCRNDAIAAEKRQAMYLSTSQEFSQSLWHQRWGDQNDWEVWRALGKEQY
;
A
#
# COMPACT_ATOMS: atom_id res chain seq x y z
N MET A 1 -28.48 -17.07 1.25
CA MET A 1 -27.34 -16.51 2.02
C MET A 1 -26.13 -17.39 1.78
N ASN A 2 -24.98 -16.83 1.41
CA ASN A 2 -23.78 -17.64 1.17
C ASN A 2 -23.10 -17.93 2.52
N ARG A 3 -23.23 -19.17 3.00
CA ARG A 3 -22.54 -19.67 4.19
C ARG A 3 -21.07 -19.92 3.82
N PRO A 4 -20.07 -19.44 4.59
CA PRO A 4 -18.68 -19.82 4.37
C PRO A 4 -18.52 -21.34 4.45
N GLU A 5 -17.81 -21.94 3.50
CA GLU A 5 -17.72 -23.40 3.35
C GLU A 5 -17.16 -24.10 4.60
N ASP A 6 -16.22 -23.45 5.29
CA ASP A 6 -15.59 -23.95 6.53
C ASP A 6 -16.45 -23.76 7.81
N LEU A 7 -17.62 -23.11 7.74
CA LEU A 7 -18.44 -22.79 8.92
C LEU A 7 -19.37 -23.94 9.30
N THR A 8 -18.87 -24.93 10.03
CA THR A 8 -19.61 -26.07 10.58
C THR A 8 -19.96 -25.86 12.07
N ALA A 9 -20.78 -26.74 12.65
CA ALA A 9 -21.09 -26.68 14.08
C ALA A 9 -19.83 -26.88 14.94
N ASP A 10 -18.94 -27.79 14.52
CA ASP A 10 -17.69 -28.10 15.22
C ASP A 10 -16.67 -26.96 15.07
N SER A 11 -16.48 -26.42 13.86
CA SER A 11 -15.59 -25.26 13.70
C SER A 11 -16.10 -24.03 14.46
N LEU A 12 -17.41 -23.85 14.61
CA LEU A 12 -18.00 -22.81 15.45
C LEU A 12 -17.81 -23.08 16.96
N LYS A 13 -17.87 -24.34 17.41
CA LYS A 13 -17.61 -24.75 18.79
C LYS A 13 -16.15 -24.47 19.21
N ASP A 14 -15.19 -24.70 18.33
CA ASP A 14 -13.76 -24.50 18.65
C ASP A 14 -13.21 -23.11 18.30
N ALA A 15 -13.90 -22.35 17.43
CA ALA A 15 -13.41 -21.06 16.93
C ALA A 15 -12.97 -20.06 18.00
N LYS A 16 -11.80 -19.45 17.75
CA LYS A 16 -11.21 -18.34 18.53
C LYS A 16 -11.90 -17.02 18.20
N VAL A 17 -11.84 -16.04 19.10
CA VAL A 17 -12.49 -14.71 18.94
C VAL A 17 -12.13 -14.00 17.63
N VAL A 18 -10.90 -14.20 17.13
CA VAL A 18 -10.44 -13.60 15.86
C VAL A 18 -11.17 -14.21 14.66
N GLN A 19 -11.27 -15.54 14.58
CA GLN A 19 -12.00 -16.26 13.53
C GLN A 19 -13.49 -15.89 13.52
N LEU A 20 -14.13 -15.82 14.70
CA LEU A 20 -15.53 -15.40 14.83
C LEU A 20 -15.76 -13.98 14.29
N ARG A 21 -14.87 -13.04 14.59
CA ARG A 21 -14.94 -11.66 14.07
C ARG A 21 -14.70 -11.59 12.57
N PHE A 22 -13.78 -12.40 12.04
CA PHE A 22 -13.54 -12.51 10.61
C PHE A 22 -14.80 -12.99 9.88
N TRP A 23 -15.40 -14.12 10.30
CA TRP A 23 -16.64 -14.62 9.69
C TRP A 23 -17.80 -13.61 9.76
N ILE A 24 -18.00 -12.94 10.91
CA ILE A 24 -18.99 -11.87 11.04
C ILE A 24 -18.71 -10.70 10.08
N SER A 25 -17.44 -10.32 9.90
CA SER A 25 -17.05 -9.28 8.94
C SER A 25 -17.36 -9.71 7.51
N THR A 26 -17.01 -10.94 7.12
CA THR A 26 -17.30 -11.50 5.79
C THR A 26 -18.79 -11.48 5.51
N VAL A 27 -19.64 -11.94 6.44
CA VAL A 27 -21.11 -11.90 6.30
C VAL A 27 -21.61 -10.47 6.07
N ASN A 28 -21.17 -9.51 6.89
CA ASN A 28 -21.56 -8.11 6.75
C ASN A 28 -21.11 -7.50 5.40
N THR A 29 -19.91 -7.86 4.92
CA THR A 29 -19.38 -7.41 3.63
C THR A 29 -20.17 -8.01 2.47
N THR A 30 -20.44 -9.32 2.48
CA THR A 30 -21.23 -10.00 1.43
C THR A 30 -22.67 -9.51 1.37
N THR A 31 -23.28 -9.13 2.51
CA THR A 31 -24.63 -8.55 2.53
C THR A 31 -24.65 -7.04 2.23
N GLY A 32 -23.49 -6.37 2.14
CA GLY A 32 -23.38 -4.92 1.98
C GLY A 32 -23.99 -4.10 3.14
N LYS A 33 -24.37 -4.75 4.24
CA LYS A 33 -25.07 -4.18 5.41
C LYS A 33 -24.55 -4.82 6.68
N ARG A 34 -24.50 -4.06 7.78
CA ARG A 34 -24.09 -4.55 9.09
C ARG A 34 -25.23 -5.34 9.75
N VAL A 35 -25.42 -6.58 9.35
CA VAL A 35 -26.41 -7.51 9.90
C VAL A 35 -26.00 -8.01 11.29
N LEU A 36 -24.72 -8.31 11.48
CA LEU A 36 -24.19 -8.91 12.70
C LEU A 36 -23.19 -7.99 13.41
N ASN A 37 -23.29 -7.89 14.74
CA ASN A 37 -22.36 -7.08 15.53
C ASN A 37 -21.06 -7.83 15.87
N ILE A 38 -19.92 -7.20 15.55
CA ILE A 38 -18.54 -7.73 15.71
C ILE A 38 -18.05 -7.66 17.17
N SER A 39 -18.62 -6.80 18.01
CA SER A 39 -18.25 -6.69 19.44
C SER A 39 -19.07 -7.64 20.32
N GLY A 40 -18.42 -8.26 21.31
CA GLY A 40 -19.04 -9.20 22.25
C GLY A 40 -18.03 -10.20 22.83
N LYS A 41 -18.47 -10.99 23.82
CA LYS A 41 -17.73 -12.17 24.31
C LYS A 41 -17.79 -13.31 23.28
N ALA A 42 -16.85 -14.27 23.35
CA ALA A 42 -16.79 -15.39 22.40
C ALA A 42 -18.11 -16.15 22.26
N ALA A 43 -18.78 -16.45 23.37
CA ALA A 43 -20.08 -17.14 23.38
C ALA A 43 -21.20 -16.35 22.67
N GLU A 44 -21.23 -15.01 22.82
CA GLU A 44 -22.19 -14.17 22.11
C GLU A 44 -21.95 -14.17 20.59
N LEU A 45 -20.68 -14.12 20.17
CA LEU A 45 -20.33 -14.15 18.75
C LEU A 45 -20.63 -15.52 18.12
N LYS A 46 -20.37 -16.62 18.85
CA LYS A 46 -20.78 -17.97 18.45
C LYS A 46 -22.29 -18.07 18.30
N LYS A 47 -23.05 -17.65 19.32
CA LYS A 47 -24.51 -17.65 19.27
C LYS A 47 -25.05 -16.84 18.09
N ARG A 48 -24.59 -15.59 17.88
CA ARG A 48 -25.05 -14.76 16.75
C ARG A 48 -24.78 -15.38 15.38
N LEU A 49 -23.64 -16.06 15.19
CA LEU A 49 -23.34 -16.77 13.95
C LEU A 49 -24.22 -18.01 13.77
N ALA A 50 -24.46 -18.76 14.84
CA ALA A 50 -25.39 -19.89 14.85
C ALA A 50 -26.82 -19.47 14.52
N ASP A 51 -27.35 -18.46 15.22
CA ASP A 51 -28.68 -17.89 15.01
C ASP A 51 -28.83 -17.40 13.55
N HIS A 52 -27.80 -16.77 12.97
CA HIS A 52 -27.82 -16.27 11.58
C HIS A 52 -27.81 -17.37 10.51
N PHE A 53 -27.15 -18.50 10.78
CA PHE A 53 -27.02 -19.61 9.82
C PHE A 53 -27.88 -20.82 10.15
N ASN A 54 -28.75 -20.73 11.16
CA ASN A 54 -29.55 -21.83 11.70
C ASN A 54 -28.69 -23.07 12.05
N ILE A 55 -27.54 -22.86 12.70
CA ILE A 55 -26.64 -23.93 13.15
C ILE A 55 -26.92 -24.20 14.63
N ASP A 56 -27.43 -25.37 14.99
CA ASP A 56 -27.57 -25.73 16.40
C ASP A 56 -26.19 -26.06 17.03
N ILE A 57 -25.77 -25.21 17.98
CA ILE A 57 -24.55 -25.44 18.78
C ILE A 57 -24.81 -26.48 19.88
N SER A 58 -26.07 -26.61 20.32
CA SER A 58 -26.49 -27.43 21.47
C SER A 58 -26.49 -28.91 21.16
N ALA A 59 -26.69 -29.28 19.88
CA ALA A 59 -26.57 -30.64 19.41
C ALA A 59 -25.24 -31.27 19.89
N PRO A 60 -25.26 -32.44 20.54
CA PRO A 60 -24.04 -33.17 20.85
C PRO A 60 -23.28 -33.39 19.55
N ALA A 61 -21.95 -33.23 19.57
CA ALA A 61 -21.15 -33.44 18.37
C ALA A 61 -21.41 -34.87 17.88
N ALA A 62 -22.03 -35.01 16.70
CA ALA A 62 -22.19 -36.31 16.09
C ALA A 62 -20.79 -36.93 15.97
N PRO A 63 -20.61 -38.24 16.22
CA PRO A 63 -19.32 -38.89 16.09
C PRO A 63 -18.87 -38.72 14.64
N SER A 64 -18.01 -37.73 14.42
CA SER A 64 -17.56 -37.33 13.10
C SER A 64 -16.81 -38.52 12.52
N ILE A 65 -17.45 -39.21 11.56
CA ILE A 65 -16.88 -40.39 10.90
C ILE A 65 -15.50 -39.98 10.44
N ALA A 66 -14.47 -40.57 11.06
CA ALA A 66 -13.12 -40.03 11.06
C ALA A 66 -12.65 -39.85 9.62
N ARG A 67 -12.71 -38.61 9.11
CA ARG A 67 -12.16 -38.28 7.80
C ARG A 67 -10.67 -38.52 7.92
N THR A 68 -10.23 -39.57 7.23
CA THR A 68 -8.89 -40.16 7.31
C THR A 68 -7.83 -39.07 7.39
N THR A 69 -7.06 -39.08 8.47
CA THR A 69 -6.03 -38.10 8.76
C THR A 69 -4.95 -38.13 7.69
N GLY A 70 -5.03 -37.18 6.75
CA GLY A 70 -4.15 -37.08 5.59
C GLY A 70 -3.87 -35.64 5.15
N ILE A 71 -3.93 -34.70 6.10
CA ILE A 71 -3.28 -33.38 6.18
C ILE A 71 -3.85 -32.75 7.46
N LYS A 72 -3.11 -32.84 8.58
CA LYS A 72 -3.26 -31.82 9.64
C LYS A 72 -2.80 -30.52 9.00
N ARG A 73 -3.66 -29.51 8.88
CA ARG A 73 -3.18 -28.15 8.58
C ARG A 73 -2.42 -27.66 9.81
N GLU A 74 -1.09 -27.70 9.75
CA GLU A 74 -0.16 -27.16 10.76
C GLU A 74 -0.18 -25.61 10.81
N ASN A 75 -1.30 -25.00 10.43
CA ASN A 75 -1.42 -23.57 10.12
C ASN A 75 -1.61 -22.67 11.36
N GLU A 76 -1.58 -23.21 12.58
CA GLU A 76 -1.70 -22.40 13.81
C GLU A 76 -0.39 -22.30 14.62
N ASP A 77 0.65 -23.09 14.30
CA ASP A 77 2.05 -22.82 14.69
C ASP A 77 2.88 -22.24 13.50
N ASN A 78 2.28 -22.16 12.30
CA ASN A 78 2.96 -21.66 11.11
C ASN A 78 3.30 -20.16 11.13
N ASP A 79 2.89 -19.36 12.11
CA ASP A 79 3.45 -18.00 12.26
C ASP A 79 4.97 -18.09 12.57
N ASP A 80 5.39 -19.02 13.45
CA ASP A 80 6.80 -19.26 13.72
C ASP A 80 7.50 -19.92 12.52
N GLY A 81 6.80 -20.80 11.79
CA GLY A 81 7.29 -21.39 10.54
C GLY A 81 7.50 -20.37 9.41
N ILE A 82 6.56 -19.45 9.21
CA ILE A 82 6.62 -18.36 8.25
C ILE A 82 7.72 -17.37 8.65
N VAL A 83 7.81 -16.99 9.93
CA VAL A 83 8.88 -16.14 10.44
C VAL A 83 10.25 -16.80 10.25
N ALA A 84 10.39 -18.09 10.54
CA ALA A 84 11.61 -18.85 10.30
C ALA A 84 11.99 -18.90 8.80
N GLN A 85 11.03 -19.12 7.90
CA GLN A 85 11.25 -19.08 6.46
C GLN A 85 11.62 -17.68 5.95
N GLN A 86 11.01 -16.62 6.49
CA GLN A 86 11.37 -15.23 6.16
C GLN A 86 12.80 -14.91 6.61
N TRP A 87 13.20 -15.31 7.82
CA TRP A 87 14.59 -15.15 8.29
C TRP A 87 15.59 -15.99 7.50
N LEU A 88 15.22 -17.21 7.08
CA LEU A 88 16.05 -18.05 6.22
C LEU A 88 16.25 -17.40 4.84
N HIS A 89 15.19 -16.85 4.25
CA HIS A 89 15.25 -16.13 2.98
C HIS A 89 16.11 -14.85 3.08
N LEU A 90 15.96 -14.07 4.16
CA LEU A 90 16.80 -12.90 4.41
C LEU A 90 18.28 -13.26 4.61
N ARG A 91 18.59 -14.37 5.30
CA ARG A 91 19.96 -14.87 5.41
C ARG A 91 20.52 -15.23 4.05
N LYS A 92 19.76 -15.97 3.24
CA LYS A 92 20.16 -16.34 1.88
C LYS A 92 20.41 -15.12 0.99
N LEU A 93 19.58 -14.08 1.09
CA LEU A 93 19.82 -12.81 0.38
C LEU A 93 21.12 -12.12 0.85
N GLY A 94 21.47 -12.22 2.13
CA GLY A 94 22.75 -11.74 2.65
C GLY A 94 23.96 -12.55 2.15
N GLU A 95 23.81 -13.87 2.03
CA GLU A 95 24.82 -14.77 1.44
C GLU A 95 25.01 -14.49 -0.06
N GLU A 96 23.92 -14.31 -0.81
CA GLU A 96 23.95 -13.91 -2.23
C GLU A 96 24.58 -12.51 -2.41
N TRP A 97 24.29 -11.55 -1.51
CA TRP A 97 24.93 -10.23 -1.51
C TRP A 97 26.44 -10.30 -1.26
N ALA A 98 26.88 -11.05 -0.25
CA ALA A 98 28.30 -11.23 0.07
C ALA A 98 29.07 -11.95 -1.06
N GLN A 99 28.43 -12.89 -1.77
CA GLN A 99 29.00 -13.53 -2.96
C GLN A 99 29.15 -12.54 -4.13
N CYS A 100 28.14 -11.70 -4.36
CA CYS A 100 28.21 -10.63 -5.35
C CYS A 100 29.33 -9.62 -5.03
N GLU A 101 29.44 -9.19 -3.77
CA GLU A 101 30.50 -8.29 -3.30
C GLU A 101 31.90 -8.91 -3.49
N ALA A 102 32.11 -10.16 -3.06
CA ALA A 102 33.37 -10.88 -3.24
C ALA A 102 33.75 -11.10 -4.72
N ALA A 103 32.76 -11.15 -5.62
CA ALA A 103 32.96 -11.25 -7.06
C ALA A 103 33.12 -9.87 -7.76
N GLY A 104 32.97 -8.75 -7.03
CA GLY A 104 32.97 -7.40 -7.63
C GLY A 104 31.75 -7.10 -8.51
N VAL A 105 30.63 -7.80 -8.31
CA VAL A 105 29.41 -7.68 -9.12
C VAL A 105 28.32 -6.97 -8.32
N ALA A 106 27.61 -6.03 -8.94
CA ALA A 106 26.49 -5.34 -8.31
C ALA A 106 25.33 -6.30 -7.97
N PHE A 107 24.98 -6.38 -6.69
CA PHE A 107 23.84 -7.18 -6.22
C PHE A 107 22.51 -6.46 -6.54
N ILE A 108 21.68 -7.08 -7.38
CA ILE A 108 20.38 -6.52 -7.78
C ILE A 108 19.26 -7.23 -7.00
N LEU A 109 18.64 -6.51 -6.06
CA LEU A 109 17.57 -7.04 -5.21
C LEU A 109 16.28 -7.27 -6.00
N GLY A 110 16.22 -8.45 -6.61
CA GLY A 110 15.18 -8.87 -7.55
C GLY A 110 15.70 -8.80 -8.98
N LYS A 111 15.75 -9.96 -9.66
CA LYS A 111 15.97 -10.01 -11.11
C LYS A 111 14.87 -9.21 -11.80
N GLY A 112 15.18 -7.98 -12.21
CA GLY A 112 14.43 -7.30 -13.25
C GLY A 112 14.31 -8.28 -14.42
N ARG A 113 13.09 -8.54 -14.89
CA ARG A 113 12.85 -9.43 -16.03
C ARG A 113 13.34 -8.74 -17.31
N SER A 114 14.66 -8.72 -17.50
CA SER A 114 15.35 -8.29 -18.70
C SER A 114 15.16 -9.34 -19.80
N GLY A 115 13.92 -9.49 -20.26
CA GLY A 115 13.51 -10.32 -21.38
C GLY A 115 12.43 -9.57 -22.13
N SER A 116 12.69 -9.27 -23.40
CA SER A 116 11.89 -8.39 -24.25
C SER A 116 10.41 -8.78 -24.31
N GLY A 117 9.55 -7.96 -23.72
CA GLY A 117 8.10 -8.10 -23.78
C GLY A 117 7.43 -7.40 -22.61
N LEU A 118 6.59 -6.41 -22.89
CA LEU A 118 5.66 -5.89 -21.89
C LEU A 118 4.79 -7.06 -21.40
N PRO A 119 4.76 -7.37 -20.08
CA PRO A 119 3.92 -8.45 -19.59
C PRO A 119 2.46 -8.14 -19.93
N SER A 120 1.71 -9.14 -20.39
CA SER A 120 0.32 -8.99 -20.86
C SER A 120 -0.58 -8.24 -19.86
N CYS A 121 -0.33 -8.35 -18.55
CA CYS A 121 -1.03 -7.58 -17.53
C CYS A 121 -0.77 -6.06 -17.59
N LEU A 122 0.43 -5.59 -17.96
CA LEU A 122 0.70 -4.16 -18.17
C LEU A 122 0.07 -3.64 -19.46
N GLN A 123 0.05 -4.44 -20.53
CA GLN A 123 -0.70 -4.10 -21.74
C GLN A 123 -2.21 -3.96 -21.41
N ALA A 124 -2.79 -4.95 -20.72
CA ALA A 124 -4.17 -4.88 -20.24
C ALA A 124 -4.41 -3.71 -19.27
N THR A 125 -3.44 -3.35 -18.43
CA THR A 125 -3.53 -2.18 -17.53
C THR A 125 -3.49 -0.87 -18.33
N LEU A 126 -2.66 -0.78 -19.36
CA LEU A 126 -2.58 0.38 -20.26
C LEU A 126 -3.88 0.54 -21.07
N ASP A 127 -4.37 -0.54 -21.69
CA ASP A 127 -5.63 -0.53 -22.42
C ASP A 127 -6.83 -0.24 -21.49
N THR A 128 -6.81 -0.74 -20.24
CA THR A 128 -7.82 -0.40 -19.21
C THR A 128 -7.73 1.06 -18.76
N ALA A 129 -6.53 1.62 -18.59
CA ALA A 129 -6.34 3.02 -18.23
C ALA A 129 -6.80 3.96 -19.36
N VAL A 130 -6.43 3.65 -20.61
CA VAL A 130 -6.88 4.39 -21.80
C VAL A 130 -8.39 4.28 -21.98
N ALA A 131 -8.98 3.09 -21.85
CA ALA A 131 -10.44 2.92 -21.90
C ALA A 131 -11.15 3.75 -20.81
N ASN A 132 -10.67 3.71 -19.57
CA ASN A 132 -11.25 4.48 -18.47
C ASN A 132 -11.16 6.00 -18.68
N VAL A 133 -10.09 6.51 -19.30
CA VAL A 133 -9.96 7.94 -19.63
C VAL A 133 -10.90 8.32 -20.78
N VAL A 134 -10.95 7.52 -21.84
CA VAL A 134 -11.84 7.75 -23.01
C VAL A 134 -13.31 7.70 -22.59
N SER A 135 -13.73 6.69 -21.82
CA SER A 135 -15.11 6.61 -21.30
C SER A 135 -15.48 7.81 -20.42
N ARG A 136 -14.56 8.31 -19.59
CA ARG A 136 -14.79 9.53 -18.78
C ARG A 136 -14.89 10.80 -19.61
N GLN A 137 -14.33 10.86 -20.82
CA GLN A 137 -14.47 12.01 -21.71
C GLN A 137 -15.79 12.01 -22.50
N ILE A 138 -16.33 10.83 -22.84
CA ILE A 138 -17.61 10.70 -23.56
C ILE A 138 -18.78 11.26 -22.73
N ASP A 139 -18.82 10.99 -21.43
CA ASP A 139 -19.87 11.51 -20.53
C ASP A 139 -19.79 13.04 -20.28
N VAL A 140 -18.65 13.69 -20.58
CA VAL A 140 -18.39 15.09 -20.20
C VAL A 140 -18.59 16.08 -21.36
N HIS A 141 -18.75 15.62 -22.61
CA HIS A 141 -18.81 16.51 -23.80
C HIS A 141 -20.13 16.45 -24.60
N GLY A 142 -21.26 16.29 -23.91
CA GLY A 142 -22.61 16.34 -24.48
C GLY A 142 -23.10 17.70 -25.01
N ARG A 143 -22.27 18.77 -24.98
CA ARG A 143 -22.52 20.04 -25.67
C ARG A 143 -21.21 20.69 -26.13
N ARG A 144 -21.05 20.86 -27.45
CA ARG A 144 -20.00 21.69 -28.05
C ARG A 144 -20.61 22.59 -29.14
N PRO A 145 -20.59 23.93 -29.00
CA PRO A 145 -20.90 24.83 -30.10
C PRO A 145 -19.70 24.87 -31.08
N PRO A 146 -19.93 25.20 -32.37
CA PRO A 146 -18.83 25.40 -33.31
C PRO A 146 -18.08 26.69 -32.96
N LEU A 147 -16.75 26.62 -32.91
CA LEU A 147 -15.91 27.80 -32.87
C LEU A 147 -14.58 27.55 -33.58
N GLU A 148 -14.13 28.61 -34.23
CA GLU A 148 -13.13 28.63 -35.30
C GLU A 148 -11.71 28.46 -34.77
N SER A 149 -10.81 27.97 -35.63
CA SER A 149 -9.40 27.79 -35.32
C SER A 149 -8.62 29.09 -35.50
N PRO A 150 -7.92 29.61 -34.48
CA PRO A 150 -6.85 30.58 -34.71
C PRO A 150 -5.58 29.85 -35.18
N LEU A 151 -4.89 30.43 -36.17
CA LEU A 151 -3.50 30.07 -36.47
C LEU A 151 -2.63 30.39 -35.24
N SER A 152 -1.76 29.46 -34.86
CA SER A 152 -0.61 29.74 -34.00
C SER A 152 0.65 29.20 -34.65
N ASP A 153 1.42 30.13 -35.21
CA ASP A 153 2.75 29.92 -35.76
C ASP A 153 3.79 30.02 -34.63
N ALA A 154 4.43 28.90 -34.29
CA ALA A 154 5.63 28.85 -33.46
C ALA A 154 6.27 27.45 -33.56
N GLY A 155 7.46 27.37 -34.15
CA GLY A 155 8.17 26.10 -34.36
C GLY A 155 8.67 25.43 -33.07
N GLN A 156 7.85 24.59 -32.45
CA GLN A 156 8.38 23.51 -31.60
C GLN A 156 8.84 22.36 -32.50
N ALA A 157 10.14 22.09 -32.48
CA ALA A 157 10.72 20.93 -33.16
C ALA A 157 10.17 19.63 -32.54
N VAL A 158 9.20 19.00 -33.21
CA VAL A 158 8.65 17.69 -32.85
C VAL A 158 9.79 16.67 -32.88
N ARG A 159 10.28 16.27 -31.70
CA ARG A 159 11.28 15.22 -31.59
C ARG A 159 10.69 13.91 -32.11
N PRO A 160 11.40 13.15 -32.96
CA PRO A 160 10.90 11.89 -33.47
C PRO A 160 10.68 10.89 -32.33
N ILE A 161 9.46 10.35 -32.24
CA ILE A 161 8.98 9.47 -31.15
C ILE A 161 9.63 8.08 -31.17
N SER A 162 10.45 7.78 -32.19
CA SER A 162 11.17 6.51 -32.36
C SER A 162 12.21 6.19 -31.28
N THR A 163 12.52 7.11 -30.35
CA THR A 163 13.51 6.93 -29.27
C THR A 163 12.96 7.17 -27.86
N VAL A 164 11.65 7.02 -27.65
CA VAL A 164 11.05 7.11 -26.30
C VAL A 164 11.45 5.90 -25.45
N ASN A 165 12.19 6.13 -24.36
CA ASN A 165 12.55 5.07 -23.42
C ASN A 165 11.40 4.72 -22.45
N ALA A 166 11.46 3.54 -21.82
CA ALA A 166 10.43 3.06 -20.90
C ALA A 166 10.22 3.98 -19.66
N GLU A 167 11.26 4.71 -19.27
CA GLU A 167 11.22 5.68 -18.17
C GLU A 167 10.37 6.91 -18.54
N THR A 168 10.49 7.43 -19.76
CA THR A 168 9.66 8.53 -20.27
C THR A 168 8.18 8.13 -20.34
N VAL A 169 7.86 6.91 -20.78
CA VAL A 169 6.49 6.37 -20.75
C VAL A 169 5.97 6.30 -19.31
N SER A 170 6.82 5.89 -18.37
CA SER A 170 6.47 5.81 -16.94
C SER A 170 6.24 7.20 -16.32
N LEU A 171 6.99 8.22 -16.75
CA LEU A 171 6.79 9.61 -16.35
C LEU A 171 5.48 10.18 -16.93
N TRP A 172 5.14 9.90 -18.18
CA TRP A 172 3.85 10.30 -18.76
C TRP A 172 2.66 9.66 -18.03
N LEU A 173 2.74 8.36 -17.73
CA LEU A 173 1.70 7.68 -16.94
C LEU A 173 1.57 8.27 -15.53
N ARG A 174 2.68 8.63 -14.89
CA ARG A 174 2.66 9.28 -13.56
C ARG A 174 2.07 10.69 -13.64
N SER A 175 2.47 11.51 -14.62
CA SER A 175 1.89 12.86 -14.85
C SER A 175 0.38 12.77 -15.06
N LEU A 176 -0.08 11.83 -15.90
CA LEU A 176 -1.52 11.61 -16.14
C LEU A 176 -2.27 11.23 -14.86
N GLN A 177 -1.67 10.44 -13.96
CA GLN A 177 -2.28 9.98 -12.73
C GLN A 177 -2.27 11.03 -11.61
N GLU A 178 -1.20 11.84 -11.50
CA GLU A 178 -0.99 12.81 -10.41
C GLU A 178 -1.53 14.20 -10.71
N THR A 179 -1.37 14.69 -11.96
CA THR A 179 -1.71 16.06 -12.36
C THR A 179 -2.82 16.14 -13.41
N GLY A 180 -3.14 15.02 -14.08
CA GLY A 180 -4.12 15.01 -15.18
C GLY A 180 -3.62 15.65 -16.47
N ASP A 181 -2.29 15.68 -16.66
CA ASP A 181 -1.62 16.30 -17.81
C ASP A 181 -2.09 15.75 -19.17
N LEU A 182 -2.79 16.59 -19.93
CA LEU A 182 -3.30 16.27 -21.26
C LEU A 182 -2.17 16.14 -22.32
N THR A 183 -1.00 16.74 -22.08
CA THR A 183 0.16 16.61 -22.97
C THR A 183 0.76 15.21 -22.86
N ALA A 184 0.84 14.67 -21.64
CA ALA A 184 1.21 13.28 -21.40
C ALA A 184 0.22 12.30 -22.06
N LEU A 185 -1.09 12.59 -22.02
CA LEU A 185 -2.11 11.80 -22.74
C LEU A 185 -1.90 11.83 -24.25
N GLY A 186 -1.63 13.01 -24.82
CA GLY A 186 -1.32 13.20 -26.24
C GLY A 186 -0.14 12.33 -26.66
N ASN A 187 0.98 12.45 -25.94
CA ASN A 187 2.21 11.68 -26.19
C ASN A 187 1.98 10.16 -26.08
N LEU A 188 1.22 9.68 -25.09
CA LEU A 188 0.87 8.25 -24.95
C LEU A 188 -0.02 7.76 -26.10
N SER A 189 -0.97 8.58 -26.59
CA SER A 189 -1.81 8.21 -27.72
C SER A 189 -1.03 8.16 -29.04
N GLN A 190 -0.04 9.05 -29.21
CA GLN A 190 0.84 9.07 -30.37
C GLN A 190 1.88 7.92 -30.32
N LEU A 191 2.37 7.56 -29.13
CA LEU A 191 3.15 6.33 -28.95
C LEU A 191 2.34 5.10 -29.38
N ARG A 192 1.07 5.01 -28.96
CA ARG A 192 0.16 3.90 -29.32
C ARG A 192 -0.07 3.77 -30.83
N SER A 193 -0.17 4.88 -31.56
CA SER A 193 -0.34 4.83 -33.04
C SER A 193 0.96 4.52 -33.79
N THR A 194 2.12 4.75 -33.19
CA THR A 194 3.43 4.39 -33.79
C THR A 194 3.90 2.97 -33.50
N LEU A 195 3.31 2.29 -32.51
CA LEU A 195 3.60 0.88 -32.26
C LEU A 195 3.02 0.01 -33.39
N PRO A 196 3.82 -0.85 -34.05
CA PRO A 196 3.29 -1.73 -35.08
C PRO A 196 2.29 -2.70 -34.45
N THR A 197 1.03 -2.61 -34.88
CA THR A 197 -0.02 -3.57 -34.49
C THR A 197 0.36 -4.94 -35.03
N ILE A 198 0.96 -5.76 -34.18
CA ILE A 198 1.22 -7.18 -34.48
C ILE A 198 -0.14 -7.87 -34.54
N ALA A 199 -0.66 -8.00 -35.76
CA ALA A 199 -1.89 -8.71 -36.03
C ALA A 199 -1.70 -10.19 -35.73
N VAL A 200 -2.01 -10.60 -34.51
CA VAL A 200 -2.14 -12.00 -34.13
C VAL A 200 -3.36 -12.55 -34.89
N GLN A 201 -3.11 -13.10 -36.08
CA GLN A 201 -4.10 -13.82 -36.87
C GLN A 201 -4.55 -15.05 -36.07
N THR A 202 -5.66 -14.88 -35.34
CA THR A 202 -6.33 -15.97 -34.64
C THR A 202 -7.27 -16.61 -35.66
N PRO A 203 -7.13 -17.91 -35.99
CA PRO A 203 -7.93 -18.52 -37.05
C PRO A 203 -9.41 -18.53 -36.69
N LEU A 204 -10.24 -18.07 -37.63
CA LEU A 204 -11.68 -17.95 -37.47
C LEU A 204 -12.35 -19.35 -37.51
N PRO A 205 -13.22 -19.71 -36.55
CA PRO A 205 -14.08 -20.88 -36.72
C PRO A 205 -15.17 -20.62 -37.79
N PRO A 206 -15.68 -21.66 -38.47
CA PRO A 206 -16.63 -21.52 -39.57
C PRO A 206 -18.03 -21.06 -39.10
N PRO A 207 -18.82 -20.41 -39.99
CA PRO A 207 -20.11 -19.84 -39.63
C PRO A 207 -21.21 -20.91 -39.46
N THR A 208 -21.88 -20.89 -38.31
CA THR A 208 -23.15 -21.62 -38.10
C THR A 208 -24.34 -20.82 -38.67
N PRO A 209 -25.30 -21.46 -39.35
CA PRO A 209 -26.39 -20.77 -40.03
C PRO A 209 -27.46 -20.20 -39.07
N PHE A 210 -28.19 -19.20 -39.59
CA PHE A 210 -29.29 -18.49 -38.94
C PHE A 210 -30.45 -19.40 -38.51
N VAL A 211 -31.05 -19.09 -37.34
CA VAL A 211 -32.46 -19.34 -37.05
C VAL A 211 -33.09 -18.05 -36.56
N SER A 212 -34.06 -17.53 -37.34
CA SER A 212 -34.82 -16.33 -37.00
C SER A 212 -35.89 -16.62 -35.95
N SER A 213 -36.13 -15.69 -35.02
CA SER A 213 -37.34 -15.68 -34.19
C SER A 213 -37.69 -14.27 -33.69
N PRO A 214 -38.96 -14.00 -33.34
CA PRO A 214 -39.59 -12.74 -33.71
C PRO A 214 -39.61 -11.65 -32.64
N SER A 215 -39.90 -10.43 -33.12
CA SER A 215 -40.06 -9.20 -32.36
C SER A 215 -41.24 -9.24 -31.37
N ALA A 216 -41.05 -8.64 -30.19
CA ALA A 216 -42.11 -8.26 -29.26
C ALA A 216 -41.82 -6.85 -28.71
N PRO A 217 -42.81 -5.95 -28.59
CA PRO A 217 -42.60 -4.58 -28.13
C PRO A 217 -42.57 -4.51 -26.60
N ALA A 218 -41.53 -3.86 -26.03
CA ALA A 218 -41.40 -3.63 -24.60
C ALA A 218 -41.57 -2.13 -24.25
N THR A 219 -42.56 -1.84 -23.41
CA THR A 219 -42.94 -0.50 -22.94
C THR A 219 -41.84 0.17 -22.11
N VAL A 220 -41.62 1.47 -22.33
CA VAL A 220 -40.69 2.30 -21.54
C VAL A 220 -41.39 2.84 -20.28
N PRO A 221 -40.88 2.61 -19.06
CA PRO A 221 -41.34 3.30 -17.87
C PRO A 221 -40.56 4.60 -17.65
N LEU A 222 -41.28 5.71 -17.42
CA LEU A 222 -40.70 6.96 -16.90
C LEU A 222 -39.92 6.67 -15.60
N HIS A 223 -38.79 7.33 -15.40
CA HIS A 223 -38.11 7.40 -14.11
C HIS A 223 -38.09 8.83 -13.61
N SER A 224 -38.62 9.04 -12.41
CA SER A 224 -38.64 10.33 -11.72
C SER A 224 -37.24 10.72 -11.28
N GLU A 225 -36.84 11.96 -11.56
CA GLU A 225 -35.57 12.51 -11.09
C GLU A 225 -35.55 12.59 -9.56
N SER A 226 -34.66 11.83 -8.93
CA SER A 226 -34.46 11.87 -7.47
C SER A 226 -33.41 12.92 -7.13
N THR A 227 -33.82 13.99 -6.45
CA THR A 227 -32.98 15.12 -6.06
C THR A 227 -31.92 14.72 -5.04
N ALA A 228 -30.79 14.18 -5.50
CA ALA A 228 -29.68 13.77 -4.65
C ALA A 228 -29.02 14.99 -3.97
N HIS A 229 -29.07 15.04 -2.64
CA HIS A 229 -28.40 16.09 -1.87
C HIS A 229 -26.88 16.04 -2.08
N ARG A 230 -26.34 17.13 -2.65
CA ARG A 230 -24.90 17.34 -2.83
C ARG A 230 -24.20 17.41 -1.45
N PRO A 231 -23.26 16.51 -1.12
CA PRO A 231 -22.57 16.56 0.16
C PRO A 231 -21.74 17.84 0.28
N THR A 232 -21.73 18.43 1.48
CA THR A 232 -20.95 19.65 1.74
C THR A 232 -19.44 19.36 1.67
N ALA A 233 -18.64 20.39 1.35
CA ALA A 233 -17.19 20.23 1.17
C ALA A 233 -16.50 19.56 2.38
N ILE A 234 -16.97 19.84 3.60
CA ILE A 234 -16.47 19.22 4.85
C ILE A 234 -16.75 17.70 4.87
N GLN A 235 -17.92 17.25 4.39
CA GLN A 235 -18.22 15.82 4.27
C GLN A 235 -17.34 15.13 3.21
N ALA A 236 -17.04 15.81 2.10
CA ALA A 236 -16.14 15.27 1.07
C ALA A 236 -14.72 15.06 1.61
N VAL A 237 -14.16 16.04 2.34
CA VAL A 237 -12.85 15.92 3.00
C VAL A 237 -12.85 14.80 4.05
N LEU A 238 -13.91 14.70 4.88
CA LEU A 238 -14.04 13.61 5.86
C LEU A 238 -14.21 12.22 5.21
N ALA A 239 -14.84 12.13 4.04
CA ALA A 239 -14.97 10.88 3.29
C ALA A 239 -13.63 10.46 2.68
N ALA A 240 -12.88 11.41 2.10
CA ALA A 240 -11.54 11.19 1.56
C ALA A 240 -10.57 10.70 2.65
N GLY A 241 -10.45 11.41 3.77
CA GLY A 241 -9.58 10.99 4.88
C GLY A 241 -9.96 9.63 5.48
N LYS A 242 -11.26 9.27 5.52
CA LYS A 242 -11.69 7.93 5.94
C LYS A 242 -11.35 6.84 4.91
N ALA A 243 -11.32 7.15 3.62
CA ALA A 243 -10.89 6.21 2.58
C ALA A 243 -9.37 5.98 2.64
N GLU A 244 -8.60 7.04 2.84
CA GLU A 244 -7.14 7.03 2.99
C GLU A 244 -6.71 6.22 4.23
N ILE A 245 -7.33 6.46 5.39
CA ILE A 245 -7.12 5.65 6.61
C ILE A 245 -7.44 4.16 6.37
N ARG A 246 -8.51 3.84 5.61
CA ARG A 246 -8.84 2.44 5.27
C ARG A 246 -7.90 1.81 4.25
N ALA A 247 -7.26 2.60 3.37
CA ALA A 247 -6.20 2.10 2.51
C ALA A 247 -4.96 1.77 3.35
N ILE A 248 -4.60 2.65 4.27
CA ILE A 248 -3.54 2.46 5.27
C ILE A 248 -3.79 1.23 6.16
N GLU A 249 -5.04 0.95 6.57
CA GLU A 249 -5.39 -0.25 7.34
C GLU A 249 -5.29 -1.57 6.55
N ARG A 250 -5.16 -1.53 5.22
CA ARG A 250 -4.98 -2.73 4.36
C ARG A 250 -3.53 -2.98 3.92
N ALA A 251 -2.61 -2.10 4.29
CA ALA A 251 -1.16 -2.29 4.13
C ALA A 251 -0.71 -3.63 4.74
N SER A 252 -0.05 -4.47 3.96
CA SER A 252 0.37 -5.82 4.40
C SER A 252 1.85 -6.13 4.14
N GLY A 253 2.55 -5.28 3.38
CA GLY A 253 3.99 -5.39 3.13
C GLY A 253 4.83 -4.33 3.86
N LEU A 254 6.13 -4.61 4.02
CA LEU A 254 7.10 -3.67 4.61
C LEU A 254 7.21 -2.35 3.82
N ARG A 255 7.00 -2.40 2.50
CA ARG A 255 6.94 -1.20 1.63
C ARG A 255 5.72 -0.34 1.93
N ASP A 256 4.56 -0.96 2.16
CA ASP A 256 3.34 -0.24 2.54
C ASP A 256 3.50 0.44 3.91
N ILE A 257 4.22 -0.19 4.84
CA ILE A 257 4.57 0.38 6.17
C ILE A 257 5.51 1.59 6.04
N LEU A 258 6.43 1.58 5.06
CA LEU A 258 7.31 2.72 4.79
C LEU A 258 6.55 3.88 4.12
N LEU A 259 5.71 3.60 3.12
CA LEU A 259 4.80 4.59 2.54
C LEU A 259 3.84 5.16 3.58
N GLN A 260 3.30 4.31 4.47
CA GLN A 260 2.48 4.73 5.61
C GLN A 260 3.23 5.67 6.57
N ARG A 261 4.55 5.53 6.72
CA ARG A 261 5.36 6.45 7.55
C ARG A 261 5.47 7.84 6.91
N GLU A 262 5.66 7.90 5.59
CA GLU A 262 5.70 9.16 4.84
C GLU A 262 4.31 9.83 4.79
N GLU A 263 3.26 9.04 4.59
CA GLU A 263 1.88 9.50 4.61
C GLU A 263 1.48 10.07 5.98
N VAL A 264 1.87 9.40 7.07
CA VAL A 264 1.68 9.92 8.43
C VAL A 264 2.50 11.19 8.69
N ALA A 265 3.67 11.37 8.07
CA ALA A 265 4.42 12.61 8.13
C ALA A 265 3.70 13.73 7.34
N ARG A 266 3.18 13.44 6.14
CA ARG A 266 2.37 14.37 5.33
C ARG A 266 1.13 14.87 6.10
N LEU A 267 0.34 13.95 6.66
CA LEU A 267 -0.84 14.28 7.45
C LEU A 267 -0.50 15.04 8.73
N ARG A 268 0.67 14.76 9.34
CA ARG A 268 1.18 15.52 10.49
C ARG A 268 1.59 16.95 10.13
N ASN A 269 2.16 17.16 8.95
CA ASN A 269 2.52 18.50 8.48
C ASN A 269 1.27 19.31 8.08
N LEU A 270 0.24 18.67 7.54
CA LEU A 270 -1.01 19.34 7.14
C LEU A 270 -1.92 19.69 8.33
N TYR A 271 -2.06 18.80 9.30
CA TYR A 271 -3.07 18.91 10.37
C TYR A 271 -2.50 18.98 11.79
N GLY A 272 -1.25 18.53 11.99
CA GLY A 272 -0.62 18.49 13.30
C GLY A 272 -0.22 19.86 13.84
N PRO A 273 0.17 19.93 15.13
CA PRO A 273 0.73 21.15 15.71
C PRO A 273 2.02 21.53 14.96
N LYS A 274 2.02 22.72 14.37
CA LYS A 274 3.22 23.33 13.78
C LYS A 274 4.21 23.65 14.89
N THR A 275 5.50 23.46 14.63
CA THR A 275 6.55 23.59 15.66
C THR A 275 6.84 25.04 16.05
N ASP A 276 6.63 26.00 15.15
CA ASP A 276 6.98 27.42 15.37
C ASP A 276 5.81 28.31 15.80
N THR A 277 4.55 27.88 15.63
CA THR A 277 3.38 28.68 16.03
C THR A 277 2.68 28.11 17.25
N ARG A 278 2.36 28.98 18.21
CA ARG A 278 1.56 28.68 19.42
C ARG A 278 0.08 28.41 19.12
N GLU A 279 -0.28 28.17 17.86
CA GLU A 279 -1.64 27.96 17.40
C GLU A 279 -2.17 26.60 17.92
N PRO A 280 -3.44 26.54 18.37
CA PRO A 280 -4.05 25.27 18.73
C PRO A 280 -4.12 24.37 17.49
N SER A 281 -3.63 23.13 17.62
CA SER A 281 -3.69 22.14 16.54
C SER A 281 -5.12 21.92 16.06
N ASN A 282 -5.31 21.71 14.76
CA ASN A 282 -6.61 21.44 14.16
C ASN A 282 -7.35 20.33 14.96
N PRO A 283 -8.62 20.51 15.37
CA PRO A 283 -9.34 19.51 16.19
C PRO A 283 -9.44 18.13 15.52
N LEU A 284 -9.36 18.04 14.18
CA LEU A 284 -9.26 16.78 13.44
C LEU A 284 -7.99 15.99 13.79
N TRP A 285 -6.89 16.67 14.12
CA TRP A 285 -5.63 16.03 14.49
C TRP A 285 -5.76 15.18 15.74
N SER A 286 -6.54 15.58 16.75
CA SER A 286 -6.77 14.75 17.93
C SER A 286 -7.49 13.44 17.59
N GLN A 287 -8.43 13.47 16.63
CA GLN A 287 -9.14 12.28 16.16
C GLN A 287 -8.22 11.38 15.31
N MET A 288 -7.48 11.96 14.37
CA MET A 288 -6.53 11.23 13.51
C MET A 288 -5.37 10.65 14.32
N LYS A 289 -4.81 11.42 15.25
CA LYS A 289 -3.73 10.97 16.14
C LYS A 289 -4.13 9.73 16.92
N MET A 290 -5.37 9.63 17.42
CA MET A 290 -5.85 8.42 18.12
C MET A 290 -5.89 7.18 17.21
N ALA A 291 -6.24 7.34 15.93
CA ALA A 291 -6.16 6.25 14.95
C ALA A 291 -4.71 5.86 14.61
N LEU A 292 -3.79 6.82 14.63
CA LEU A 292 -2.37 6.63 14.29
C LEU A 292 -1.48 6.20 15.46
N THR A 293 -1.84 6.51 16.72
CA THR A 293 -0.99 6.23 17.87
C THR A 293 -0.99 4.76 18.27
N ARG A 294 0.12 4.10 17.95
CA ARG A 294 0.94 3.15 18.75
C ARG A 294 0.47 1.71 19.07
N PRO A 295 -0.54 1.36 19.91
CA PRO A 295 -0.73 -0.03 20.38
C PRO A 295 -1.02 -1.12 19.32
N ARG A 296 -1.19 -0.76 18.05
CA ARG A 296 -1.11 -1.71 16.91
C ARG A 296 0.28 -1.72 16.25
N PHE A 297 0.85 -0.56 15.97
CA PHE A 297 2.16 -0.42 15.33
C PHE A 297 3.30 -1.00 16.18
N LEU A 298 3.34 -0.72 17.49
CA LEU A 298 4.34 -1.32 18.39
C LEU A 298 4.21 -2.84 18.48
N LYS A 299 2.97 -3.37 18.44
CA LYS A 299 2.69 -4.81 18.52
C LYS A 299 3.23 -5.59 17.32
N PHE A 300 3.51 -4.91 16.20
CA PHE A 300 4.14 -5.50 15.02
C PHE A 300 5.67 -5.65 15.17
N PHE A 301 6.32 -4.83 16.02
CA PHE A 301 7.78 -4.80 16.19
C PHE A 301 8.26 -5.40 17.52
N THR A 302 7.39 -5.54 18.53
CA THR A 302 7.72 -6.30 19.75
C THR A 302 7.51 -7.79 19.50
N LYS A 303 8.60 -8.58 19.54
CA LYS A 303 8.52 -10.04 19.70
C LYS A 303 7.51 -10.39 20.78
N ASN A 304 6.67 -11.40 20.54
CA ASN A 304 6.01 -12.11 21.62
C ASN A 304 7.09 -12.87 22.40
N GLU A 305 7.67 -12.21 23.40
CA GLU A 305 8.51 -12.85 24.40
C GLU A 305 7.70 -14.02 24.99
N PRO A 306 8.22 -15.27 25.00
CA PRO A 306 7.44 -16.44 25.39
C PRO A 306 6.88 -16.22 26.79
N ALA A 307 5.66 -16.68 27.03
CA ALA A 307 4.89 -16.38 28.24
C ALA A 307 5.45 -17.13 29.46
N VAL A 308 6.64 -16.73 29.91
CA VAL A 308 7.15 -17.02 31.26
C VAL A 308 6.05 -16.59 32.23
N PRO A 309 5.64 -17.45 33.19
CA PRO A 309 4.57 -17.12 34.15
C PRO A 309 5.05 -16.03 35.11
N ARG A 310 5.03 -14.78 34.63
CA ARG A 310 5.30 -13.58 35.40
C ARG A 310 4.21 -13.44 36.46
N LYS A 311 4.46 -13.99 37.64
CA LYS A 311 3.91 -13.47 38.91
C LYS A 311 4.07 -11.96 38.82
N ARG A 312 2.96 -11.23 38.73
CA ARG A 312 2.94 -9.77 38.55
C ARG A 312 3.49 -9.09 39.81
N LYS A 313 4.82 -9.07 39.96
CA LYS A 313 5.49 -8.08 40.81
C LYS A 313 5.00 -6.72 40.33
N ARG A 314 4.60 -5.87 41.28
CA ARG A 314 4.06 -4.55 40.92
C ARG A 314 5.21 -3.75 40.26
N PRO A 315 4.92 -2.87 39.29
CA PRO A 315 5.98 -2.08 38.61
C PRO A 315 6.85 -1.21 39.54
N HIS A 316 6.49 -1.14 40.82
CA HIS A 316 7.14 -0.37 41.87
C HIS A 316 8.36 -1.05 42.50
N ASP A 317 8.59 -2.36 42.23
CA ASP A 317 9.71 -3.15 42.78
C ASP A 317 10.90 -3.30 41.81
N LEU A 318 10.81 -2.75 40.60
CA LEU A 318 11.94 -2.66 39.68
C LEU A 318 12.66 -1.33 39.94
N ASP A 319 13.93 -1.41 40.35
CA ASP A 319 14.75 -0.23 40.61
C ASP A 319 14.73 0.70 39.36
N PRO A 320 14.28 1.97 39.50
CA PRO A 320 14.24 2.91 38.39
C PRO A 320 15.62 3.20 37.77
N ASN A 321 16.73 2.84 38.43
CA ASN A 321 18.07 2.89 37.84
C ASN A 321 18.33 1.76 36.85
N HIS A 322 17.79 0.56 37.07
CA HIS A 322 18.04 -0.58 36.17
C HIS A 322 17.45 -0.37 34.76
N HIS A 323 16.32 0.35 34.68
CA HIS A 323 15.77 0.81 33.40
C HIS A 323 16.63 1.88 32.72
N LYS A 324 17.39 2.70 33.48
CA LYS A 324 18.34 3.66 32.89
C LYS A 324 19.56 2.94 32.32
N GLU A 325 20.11 1.98 33.04
CA GLU A 325 21.26 1.16 32.61
C GLU A 325 20.99 0.45 31.28
N LEU A 326 19.86 -0.26 31.19
CA LEU A 326 19.44 -0.95 29.95
C LEU A 326 19.22 0.00 28.75
N LEU A 327 18.98 1.29 29.00
CA LEU A 327 18.78 2.31 27.97
C LEU A 327 20.04 3.13 27.66
N GLN A 328 21.13 3.03 28.43
CA GLN A 328 22.36 3.78 28.15
C GLN A 328 22.97 3.46 26.76
N PRO A 329 23.06 2.18 26.31
CA PRO A 329 23.59 1.88 24.97
C PRO A 329 22.74 2.51 23.85
N PHE A 330 21.42 2.42 23.97
CA PHE A 330 20.49 3.03 23.02
C PHE A 330 20.59 4.56 23.02
N ARG A 331 20.81 5.17 24.19
CA ARG A 331 21.01 6.62 24.32
C ARG A 331 22.25 7.08 23.54
N ARG A 332 23.39 6.41 23.70
CA ARG A 332 24.62 6.72 22.95
C ARG A 332 24.42 6.62 21.44
N VAL A 333 23.73 5.57 20.96
CA VAL A 333 23.42 5.43 19.52
C VAL A 333 22.52 6.58 19.02
N VAL A 334 21.51 6.99 19.79
CA VAL A 334 20.62 8.11 19.41
C VAL A 334 21.37 9.45 19.42
N GLU A 335 22.25 9.69 20.39
CA GLU A 335 23.09 10.88 20.47
C GLU A 335 24.11 10.90 19.30
N ALA A 336 24.78 9.78 19.00
CA ALA A 336 25.68 9.62 17.86
C ALA A 336 24.99 9.87 16.50
N ILE A 337 23.75 9.37 16.28
CA ILE A 337 22.98 9.66 15.06
C ILE A 337 22.77 11.18 14.90
N LYS A 338 22.47 11.89 15.98
CA LYS A 338 22.31 13.36 15.93
C LYS A 338 23.63 14.04 15.60
N CYS A 339 24.70 13.73 16.33
CA CYS A 339 26.04 14.31 16.11
C CYS A 339 26.55 14.06 14.68
N ARG A 340 26.33 12.86 14.14
CA ARG A 340 26.60 12.50 12.74
C ARG A 340 25.85 13.40 11.76
N ASN A 341 24.54 13.56 11.94
CA ASN A 341 23.72 14.39 11.05
C ASN A 341 24.14 15.86 11.10
N ASP A 342 24.39 16.40 12.31
CA ASP A 342 24.83 17.78 12.50
C ASP A 342 26.22 18.02 11.87
N ALA A 343 27.14 17.06 12.00
CA ALA A 343 28.47 17.10 11.41
C ALA A 343 28.44 17.03 9.87
N ILE A 344 27.61 16.17 9.28
CA ILE A 344 27.42 16.10 7.82
C ILE A 344 26.72 17.35 7.29
N ALA A 345 25.72 17.89 8.01
CA ALA A 345 25.08 19.14 7.63
C ALA A 345 26.04 20.33 7.68
N ALA A 346 26.97 20.36 8.64
CA ALA A 346 28.05 21.35 8.66
C ALA A 346 29.05 21.13 7.50
N GLU A 347 29.38 19.88 7.18
CA GLU A 347 30.26 19.55 6.05
C GLU A 347 29.65 19.98 4.71
N LYS A 348 28.37 19.66 4.46
CA LYS A 348 27.65 20.04 3.23
C LYS A 348 27.51 21.56 3.01
N ARG A 349 27.73 22.38 4.04
CA ARG A 349 27.77 23.85 3.95
C ARG A 349 29.15 24.42 3.58
N GLN A 350 30.21 23.59 3.52
CA GLN A 350 31.53 24.09 3.09
C GLN A 350 31.49 24.55 1.64
N ALA A 351 32.14 25.68 1.34
CA ALA A 351 32.09 26.34 0.04
C ALA A 351 32.49 25.43 -1.15
N MET A 352 33.37 24.45 -0.94
CA MET A 352 33.80 23.49 -1.97
C MET A 352 32.71 22.51 -2.43
N TYR A 353 31.57 22.41 -1.72
CA TYR A 353 30.41 21.64 -2.16
C TYR A 353 29.29 22.53 -2.71
N LEU A 354 29.46 23.85 -2.70
CA LEU A 354 28.47 24.76 -3.25
C LEU A 354 28.73 24.95 -4.75
N SER A 355 27.66 24.92 -5.53
CA SER A 355 27.66 25.25 -6.94
C SER A 355 27.90 26.76 -7.16
N THR A 356 28.01 27.17 -8.43
CA THR A 356 27.97 28.58 -8.83
C THR A 356 26.67 29.30 -8.39
N SER A 357 25.57 28.56 -8.13
CA SER A 357 24.32 29.10 -7.57
C SER A 357 24.32 29.24 -6.03
N GLN A 358 25.45 28.94 -5.36
CA GLN A 358 25.57 28.81 -3.90
C GLN A 358 24.72 27.68 -3.29
N GLU A 359 24.17 26.78 -4.11
CA GLU A 359 23.38 25.64 -3.65
C GLU A 359 24.27 24.40 -3.48
N PHE A 360 23.85 23.47 -2.61
CA PHE A 360 24.60 22.24 -2.39
C PHE A 360 24.62 21.35 -3.65
N SER A 361 25.82 21.08 -4.17
CA SER A 361 26.06 20.24 -5.34
C SER A 361 26.33 18.80 -4.94
N GLN A 362 25.35 17.92 -5.19
CA GLN A 362 25.48 16.48 -4.99
C GLN A 362 26.65 15.89 -5.80
N SER A 363 26.97 16.44 -6.97
CA SER A 363 28.09 16.00 -7.81
C SER A 363 29.46 16.29 -7.17
N LEU A 364 29.65 17.47 -6.56
CA LEU A 364 30.89 17.81 -5.85
C LEU A 364 31.04 16.99 -4.56
N TRP A 365 29.92 16.71 -3.88
CA TRP A 365 29.90 15.80 -2.73
C TRP A 365 30.35 14.39 -3.12
N HIS A 366 29.76 13.83 -4.19
CA HIS A 366 30.08 12.50 -4.69
C HIS A 366 31.51 12.42 -5.28
N GLN A 367 32.03 13.50 -5.87
CA GLN A 367 33.42 13.57 -6.31
C GLN A 367 34.43 13.42 -5.16
N ARG A 368 34.11 13.93 -3.96
CA ARG A 368 34.99 13.85 -2.78
C ARG A 368 34.79 12.57 -1.96
N TRP A 369 33.56 12.10 -1.80
CA TRP A 369 33.24 10.97 -0.92
C TRP A 369 32.92 9.66 -1.65
N GLY A 370 32.73 9.69 -2.97
CA GLY A 370 32.30 8.53 -3.75
C GLY A 370 30.96 7.98 -3.27
N ASP A 371 30.87 6.65 -3.20
CA ASP A 371 29.70 5.91 -2.71
C ASP A 371 29.66 5.75 -1.17
N GLN A 372 30.54 6.44 -0.42
CA GLN A 372 30.56 6.34 1.04
C GLN A 372 29.24 6.79 1.66
N ASN A 373 28.76 6.01 2.63
CA ASN A 373 27.55 6.35 3.38
C ASN A 373 27.83 7.41 4.46
N ASP A 374 26.75 8.01 4.99
CA ASP A 374 26.82 9.04 6.04
C ASP A 374 27.74 8.67 7.23
N TRP A 375 27.78 7.40 7.66
CA TRP A 375 28.63 7.00 8.78
C TRP A 375 30.12 6.96 8.41
N GLU A 376 30.45 6.52 7.20
CA GLU A 376 31.82 6.52 6.68
C GLU A 376 32.33 7.94 6.50
N VAL A 377 31.52 8.83 5.92
CA VAL A 377 31.87 10.26 5.82
C VAL A 377 32.09 10.86 7.20
N TRP A 378 31.20 10.60 8.18
CA TRP A 378 31.37 11.12 9.54
C TRP A 378 32.63 10.60 10.26
N ARG A 379 33.01 9.33 10.03
CA ARG A 379 34.28 8.75 10.51
C ARG A 379 35.49 9.39 9.81
N ALA A 380 35.44 9.52 8.49
CA ALA A 380 36.51 10.13 7.68
C ALA A 380 36.72 11.62 8.01
N LEU A 381 35.69 12.31 8.52
CA LEU A 381 35.80 13.67 9.06
C LEU A 381 36.49 13.75 10.44
N GLY A 382 36.78 12.61 11.09
CA GLY A 382 37.37 12.58 12.44
C GLY A 382 36.45 13.14 13.54
N LYS A 383 35.12 13.17 13.29
CA LYS A 383 34.10 13.77 14.19
C LYS A 383 33.29 12.74 14.96
N GLU A 384 33.69 11.47 14.93
CA GLU A 384 33.03 10.35 15.61
C GLU A 384 33.14 10.49 17.14
N GLN A 385 32.00 10.51 17.83
CA GLN A 385 31.88 10.64 19.30
C GLN A 385 30.76 9.73 19.81
N TYR A 386 30.95 9.11 20.98
CA TYR A 386 30.12 8.02 21.53
C TYR A 386 29.70 8.24 22.99
#